data_AF-A0A0S7F293-F1
#
_entry.id   AF-A0A0S7F293-F1
#
_cell.length_a   1.000
_cell.length_b   1.000
_cell.length_c   1.000
_cell.angle_alpha   90.00
_cell.angle_beta   90.00
_cell.angle_gamma   90.00
#
_symmetry.space_group_name_H-M   'P 1'
#
loop_
_entity.id
_entity.type
_entity.pdbx_description
1 polymer ?
#
loop_
_entity_poly.entity_id
_entity_poly.type
_entity_poly.pdbx_seq_one_letter_code
_entity_poly.pdbx_strand_id
1 'polypeptide(L)'
;MSFPAEGVESAIKNNIEDVRLFLDSRHAGHYAVYNLSRRSYRPSRFHNRVSECNWQVRRAPNLRSLYSVCKNMHVWLKQDQRNICIVHCLDGRAASAVAVCSFLCFCRLFTTALF
;
A
#
# COMPACT_ATOMS: atom_id res chain seq x y z
N MET A 1 -6.03 -1.70 2.41
CA MET A 1 -7.06 -0.75 2.91
C MET A 1 -7.59 0.10 1.76
N SER A 2 -8.66 0.89 1.97
CA SER A 2 -9.13 1.91 1.01
C SER A 2 -8.35 3.23 1.13
N PHE A 3 -8.53 4.14 0.18
CA PHE A 3 -7.76 5.39 0.10
C PHE A 3 -7.96 6.29 1.33
N PRO A 4 -6.88 6.77 1.98
CA PRO A 4 -6.97 7.73 3.07
C PRO A 4 -7.24 9.13 2.48
N ALA A 5 -8.42 9.66 2.77
CA ALA A 5 -8.92 10.92 2.24
C ALA A 5 -8.55 12.12 3.13
N GLU A 6 -8.38 13.28 2.49
CA GLU A 6 -8.19 14.59 3.11
C GLU A 6 -9.38 15.50 2.79
N GLY A 7 -9.59 16.54 3.61
CA GLY A 7 -10.61 17.56 3.37
C GLY A 7 -12.04 17.02 3.42
N VAL A 8 -12.95 17.57 2.62
CA VAL A 8 -14.39 17.23 2.67
C VAL A 8 -14.65 15.74 2.38
N GLU A 9 -13.79 15.09 1.59
CA GLU A 9 -13.93 13.65 1.29
C GLU A 9 -13.75 12.76 2.52
N SER A 10 -13.06 13.21 3.58
CA SER A 10 -12.86 12.43 4.80
C SER A 10 -14.13 12.28 5.65
N ALA A 11 -15.21 13.02 5.34
CA ALA A 11 -16.50 12.85 6.02
C ALA A 11 -17.19 11.52 5.65
N ILE A 12 -16.82 10.92 4.50
CA ILE A 12 -17.46 9.72 3.94
C ILE A 12 -16.43 8.60 3.70
N LYS A 13 -15.13 8.91 3.78
CA LYS A 13 -14.02 7.97 3.57
C LYS A 13 -13.09 7.98 4.78
N ASN A 14 -12.13 7.05 4.82
CA ASN A 14 -11.12 7.00 5.88
C ASN A 14 -10.37 8.33 5.95
N ASN A 15 -10.49 9.06 7.06
CA ASN A 15 -9.69 10.24 7.31
C ASN A 15 -8.21 9.87 7.44
N ILE A 16 -7.35 10.55 6.69
CA ILE A 16 -5.90 10.28 6.71
C ILE A 16 -5.28 10.43 8.10
N GLU A 17 -5.80 11.36 8.93
CA GLU A 17 -5.28 11.57 10.28
C GLU A 17 -5.62 10.41 11.20
N ASP A 18 -6.85 9.88 11.11
CA ASP A 18 -7.25 8.72 11.91
C ASP A 18 -6.46 7.47 11.51
N VAL A 19 -6.24 7.29 10.20
CA VAL A 19 -5.39 6.21 9.68
C VAL A 19 -3.96 6.37 10.18
N ARG A 20 -3.40 7.59 10.13
CA ARG A 20 -2.06 7.87 10.67
C ARG A 20 -1.99 7.56 12.16
N LEU A 21 -2.92 8.09 12.97
CA LEU A 21 -2.94 7.87 14.42
C LEU A 21 -3.05 6.39 14.77
N PHE A 22 -3.88 5.64 14.04
CA PHE A 22 -3.99 4.20 14.19
C PHE A 22 -2.65 3.50 13.91
N LEU A 23 -2.02 3.80 12.77
CA LEU A 23 -0.73 3.21 12.39
C LEU A 23 0.40 3.59 13.34
N ASP A 24 0.47 4.85 13.76
CA ASP A 24 1.46 5.32 14.73
C ASP A 24 1.24 4.64 16.09
N SER A 25 -0.01 4.45 16.55
CA SER A 25 -0.30 3.80 17.83
C SER A 25 0.10 2.32 17.91
N ARG A 26 0.11 1.61 16.76
CA ARG A 26 0.37 0.16 16.69
C ARG A 26 1.74 -0.19 16.12
N HIS A 27 2.22 0.62 15.19
CA HIS A 27 3.38 0.35 14.35
C HIS A 27 4.26 1.61 14.17
N ALA A 28 4.33 2.51 15.16
CA ALA A 28 5.24 3.67 15.13
C ALA A 28 6.64 3.25 14.64
N GLY A 29 7.18 3.98 13.67
CA GLY A 29 8.50 3.64 13.13
C GLY A 29 8.55 2.43 12.18
N HIS A 30 7.52 1.60 12.12
CA HIS A 30 7.56 0.26 11.50
C HIS A 30 6.52 0.02 10.41
N TYR A 31 6.00 1.06 9.74
CA TYR A 31 5.15 0.90 8.57
C TYR A 31 5.64 1.71 7.37
N ALA A 32 5.44 1.15 6.17
CA ALA A 32 5.57 1.85 4.90
C ALA A 32 4.27 1.71 4.11
N VAL A 33 3.88 2.77 3.40
CA VAL A 33 2.63 2.85 2.65
C VAL A 33 2.91 2.74 1.16
N TYR A 34 2.15 1.89 0.47
CA TYR A 34 2.21 1.68 -0.97
C TYR A 34 0.89 2.15 -1.58
N ASN A 35 0.93 3.34 -2.16
CA ASN A 35 -0.21 3.91 -2.86
C ASN A 35 -0.23 3.41 -4.29
N LEU A 36 -1.14 2.48 -4.57
CA LEU A 36 -1.31 1.92 -5.91
C LEU A 36 -2.06 2.87 -6.86
N SER A 37 -2.76 3.86 -6.32
CA SER A 37 -3.60 4.74 -7.14
C SER A 37 -2.81 5.87 -7.81
N ARG A 38 -3.46 6.62 -8.70
CA ARG A 38 -2.93 7.88 -9.26
C ARG A 38 -3.27 9.10 -8.42
N ARG A 39 -4.12 8.95 -7.40
CA ARG A 39 -4.43 10.03 -6.47
C ARG A 39 -3.30 10.08 -5.46
N SER A 40 -2.78 11.27 -5.18
CA SER A 40 -1.76 11.47 -4.16
C SER A 40 -2.32 12.25 -2.97
N TYR A 41 -1.60 12.17 -1.86
CA TYR A 41 -1.75 13.00 -0.67
C TYR A 41 -0.34 13.37 -0.19
N ARG A 42 -0.21 14.27 0.79
CA ARG A 42 1.11 14.69 1.28
C ARG A 42 1.86 13.52 1.93
N PRO A 43 3.03 13.07 1.42
CA PRO A 43 3.75 11.93 2.01
C PRO A 43 4.20 12.16 3.45
N SER A 44 4.35 13.42 3.85
CA SER A 44 4.68 13.83 5.22
C SER A 44 3.64 13.37 6.25
N ARG A 45 2.41 13.05 5.83
CA ARG A 45 1.37 12.47 6.70
C ARG A 45 1.78 11.12 7.27
N PHE A 46 2.55 10.35 6.51
CA PHE A 46 3.05 9.02 6.87
C PHE A 46 4.58 9.02 7.00
N HIS A 47 5.14 10.10 7.57
CA HIS A 47 6.58 10.24 7.84
C HIS A 47 7.46 10.06 6.59
N ASN A 48 6.98 10.48 5.42
CA ASN A 48 7.64 10.32 4.11
C ASN A 48 7.91 8.86 3.70
N ARG A 49 7.20 7.90 4.29
CA ARG A 49 7.30 6.46 3.95
C ARG A 49 6.18 6.03 3.02
N VAL A 50 5.96 6.81 1.95
CA VAL A 50 4.94 6.52 0.93
C VAL A 50 5.61 6.25 -0.41
N SER A 51 5.31 5.10 -1.01
CA SER A 51 5.70 4.72 -2.37
C SER A 51 4.54 4.91 -3.33
N GLU A 52 4.68 5.87 -4.25
CA GLU A 52 3.66 6.20 -5.25
C GLU A 52 3.80 5.33 -6.50
N CYS A 53 2.86 4.41 -6.72
CA CYS A 53 2.96 3.41 -7.79
C CYS A 53 2.18 3.80 -9.07
N ASN A 54 1.21 4.73 -8.97
CA ASN A 54 0.52 5.35 -10.10
C ASN A 54 -0.22 4.39 -11.06
N TRP A 55 -0.80 3.29 -10.56
CA TRP A 55 -1.53 2.33 -11.39
C TRP A 55 -2.86 2.88 -11.91
N GLN A 56 -3.22 2.49 -13.13
CA GLN A 56 -4.48 2.89 -13.76
C GLN A 56 -5.67 2.18 -13.13
N VAL A 57 -6.75 2.92 -12.89
CA VAL A 57 -8.00 2.37 -12.35
C VAL A 57 -8.59 1.38 -13.35
N ARG A 58 -9.03 0.21 -12.85
CA ARG A 58 -9.62 -0.89 -13.65
C ARG A 58 -8.71 -1.44 -14.76
N ARG A 59 -7.39 -1.32 -14.63
CA ARG A 59 -6.43 -1.97 -15.53
C ARG A 59 -5.35 -2.69 -14.75
N ALA A 60 -4.83 -3.75 -15.33
CA ALA A 60 -3.68 -4.46 -14.77
C ALA A 60 -2.44 -3.54 -14.75
N PRO A 61 -1.59 -3.61 -13.72
CA PRO A 61 -0.29 -2.96 -13.74
C PRO A 61 0.62 -3.61 -14.78
N ASN A 62 1.58 -2.85 -15.30
CA ASN A 62 2.64 -3.47 -16.09
C ASN A 62 3.53 -4.35 -15.18
N LEU A 63 4.11 -5.40 -15.75
CA LEU A 63 4.88 -6.39 -14.99
C LEU A 63 6.08 -5.77 -14.27
N ARG A 64 6.76 -4.80 -14.89
CA ARG A 64 7.90 -4.11 -14.30
C ARG A 64 7.51 -3.36 -13.01
N SER A 65 6.37 -2.68 -13.04
CA SER A 65 5.85 -1.94 -11.89
C SER A 65 5.43 -2.90 -10.78
N LEU A 66 4.69 -3.97 -11.12
CA LEU A 66 4.30 -5.01 -10.16
C LEU A 66 5.52 -5.63 -9.47
N TYR A 67 6.54 -6.03 -10.26
CA TYR A 67 7.79 -6.56 -9.74
C TYR A 67 8.51 -5.55 -8.84
N SER A 68 8.57 -4.27 -9.24
CA SER A 68 9.20 -3.21 -8.46
C SER A 68 8.52 -3.03 -7.09
N VAL A 69 7.19 -3.07 -7.05
CA VAL A 69 6.41 -2.98 -5.81
C VAL A 69 6.70 -4.19 -4.91
N CYS A 70 6.66 -5.41 -5.46
CA CYS A 70 7.00 -6.62 -4.71
C CYS A 70 8.42 -6.57 -4.14
N LYS A 71 9.41 -6.17 -4.95
CA LYS A 71 10.80 -6.05 -4.52
C LYS A 71 10.98 -5.01 -3.42
N ASN A 72 10.33 -3.86 -3.53
CA ASN A 72 10.41 -2.81 -2.52
C ASN A 72 9.78 -3.25 -1.18
N MET A 73 8.59 -3.86 -1.22
CA MET A 73 7.96 -4.44 -0.04
C MET A 73 8.85 -5.50 0.61
N HIS A 74 9.46 -6.38 -0.19
CA HIS A 74 10.37 -7.41 0.32
C HIS A 74 11.57 -6.82 1.06
N VAL A 75 12.19 -5.78 0.47
CA VAL A 75 13.33 -5.09 1.09
C VAL A 75 12.91 -4.43 2.41
N TRP A 76 11.77 -3.74 2.45
CA TRP A 76 11.27 -3.09 3.67
C TRP A 76 11.00 -4.11 4.79
N LEU A 77 10.29 -5.19 4.47
CA LEU A 77 9.93 -6.22 5.46
C LEU A 77 11.16 -6.98 5.98
N LYS A 78 12.24 -7.07 5.20
CA LYS A 78 13.49 -7.70 5.63
C LYS A 78 14.32 -6.84 6.58
N GLN A 79 14.07 -5.54 6.69
CA GLN A 79 14.89 -4.65 7.53
C GLN A 79 14.62 -4.82 9.02
N ASP A 80 13.39 -5.12 9.43
CA ASP A 80 12.99 -5.35 10.83
C ASP A 80 11.75 -6.26 10.84
N GLN A 81 11.70 -7.26 11.73
CA GLN A 81 10.57 -8.19 11.84
C GLN A 81 9.24 -7.50 12.22
N ARG A 82 9.32 -6.30 12.82
CA ARG A 82 8.14 -5.49 13.19
C ARG A 82 7.60 -4.69 12.02
N ASN A 83 8.35 -4.60 10.91
CA ASN A 83 7.94 -3.83 9.75
C ASN A 83 6.69 -4.44 9.11
N ILE A 84 5.75 -3.57 8.77
CA ILE A 84 4.55 -3.91 8.01
C ILE A 84 4.44 -3.05 6.74
N CYS A 85 3.78 -3.61 5.73
CA CYS A 85 3.44 -2.91 4.49
C CYS A 85 1.95 -2.58 4.47
N ILE A 86 1.62 -1.30 4.29
CA ILE A 86 0.25 -0.84 4.11
C ILE A 86 0.00 -0.64 2.62
N VAL A 87 -0.74 -1.57 2.00
CA VAL A 87 -1.09 -1.48 0.58
C VAL A 87 -2.51 -0.94 0.43
N HIS A 88 -2.69 0.06 -0.44
CA HIS A 88 -4.02 0.57 -0.75
C HIS A 88 -4.17 0.99 -2.22
N CYS A 89 -5.41 0.91 -2.72
CA CYS A 89 -5.86 1.56 -3.93
C CYS A 89 -6.99 2.55 -3.57
N LEU A 90 -7.92 2.82 -4.49
CA LEU A 90 -9.04 3.73 -4.22
C LEU A 90 -10.03 3.14 -3.20
N ASP A 91 -10.42 1.89 -3.41
CA ASP A 91 -11.44 1.16 -2.65
C ASP A 91 -10.86 -0.02 -1.85
N GLY A 92 -9.57 -0.29 -1.99
CA GLY A 92 -8.89 -1.39 -1.31
C GLY A 92 -9.19 -2.79 -1.88
N ARG A 93 -9.73 -2.88 -3.10
CA ARG A 93 -10.13 -4.15 -3.72
C ARG A 93 -9.11 -4.61 -4.77
N ALA A 94 -9.50 -4.66 -6.04
CA ALA A 94 -8.80 -5.39 -7.10
C ALA A 94 -7.30 -5.11 -7.20
N ALA A 95 -6.88 -3.84 -7.29
CA ALA A 95 -5.46 -3.51 -7.41
C ALA A 95 -4.66 -3.88 -6.15
N SER A 96 -5.25 -3.69 -4.97
CA SER A 96 -4.62 -4.09 -3.70
C SER A 96 -4.46 -5.60 -3.62
N ALA A 97 -5.50 -6.36 -4.00
CA ALA A 97 -5.44 -7.82 -4.08
C ALA A 97 -4.36 -8.28 -5.07
N VAL A 98 -4.27 -7.68 -6.26
CA VAL A 98 -3.24 -7.98 -7.24
C VAL A 98 -1.83 -7.80 -6.67
N ALA A 99 -1.56 -6.67 -6.02
CA ALA A 99 -0.25 -6.42 -5.41
C ALA A 99 0.07 -7.41 -4.28
N VAL A 100 -0.87 -7.67 -3.38
CA VAL A 100 -0.66 -8.56 -2.22
C VAL A 100 -0.48 -10.01 -2.66
N CYS A 101 -1.36 -10.56 -3.51
CA CYS A 101 -1.22 -11.93 -3.99
C CYS A 101 0.08 -12.13 -4.78
N SER A 102 0.43 -11.16 -5.64
CA SER A 102 1.71 -11.21 -6.38
C SER A 102 2.91 -11.18 -5.45
N PHE A 103 2.83 -10.43 -4.35
CA PHE A 103 3.89 -10.41 -3.34
C PHE A 103 4.02 -11.73 -2.60
N LEU A 104 2.90 -12.37 -2.23
CA LEU A 104 2.94 -13.68 -1.58
C LEU A 104 3.56 -14.74 -2.50
N CYS A 105 3.27 -14.70 -3.80
CA CYS A 105 3.94 -15.54 -4.80
C CYS A 105 5.41 -15.18 -4.97
N PHE A 106 5.76 -13.90 -4.97
CA PHE A 106 7.15 -13.43 -5.02
C PHE A 106 7.97 -13.99 -3.85
N CYS A 107 7.38 -14.03 -2.66
CA CYS A 107 7.97 -14.63 -1.45
C CYS A 107 7.94 -16.16 -1.44
N ARG A 108 7.40 -16.82 -2.47
CA ARG A 108 7.21 -18.27 -2.57
C ARG A 108 6.37 -18.86 -1.44
N LEU A 109 5.49 -18.07 -0.82
CA LEU A 109 4.50 -18.57 0.13
C LEU A 109 3.41 -19.37 -0.59
N PHE A 110 3.14 -19.02 -1.84
CA PHE A 110 2.27 -19.76 -2.75
C PHE A 110 2.96 -19.93 -4.11
N THR A 111 2.66 -21.02 -4.79
CA THR A 111 3.18 -21.34 -6.13
C THR A 111 2.47 -20.59 -7.24
N THR A 112 1.20 -20.20 -7.04
CA THR A 112 0.37 -19.47 -8.03
C THR A 112 -0.45 -18.38 -7.35
N ALA A 113 -0.68 -17.28 -8.08
CA ALA A 113 -1.64 -16.26 -7.68
C ALA A 113 -2.99 -16.65 -8.29
N LEU A 114 -3.97 -17.04 -7.47
CA LEU A 114 -5.33 -17.29 -7.92
C LEU A 114 -6.02 -15.92 -8.12
N PHE A 115 -6.31 -15.58 -9.37
CA PHE A 115 -7.14 -14.43 -9.76
C PHE A 115 -8.29 -14.92 -10.65
#